data_AF-A0A428SBL5-F1
#
_entry.id   AF-A0A428SBL5-F1
#
_cell.length_a   1.000
_cell.length_b   1.000
_cell.length_c   1.000
_cell.angle_alpha   90.00
_cell.angle_beta   90.00
_cell.angle_gamma   90.00
#
_symmetry.space_group_name_H-M   'P 1'
#
loop_
_entity.id
_entity.type
_entity.pdbx_description
1 polymer ?
#
loop_
_entity_poly.entity_id
_entity_poly.type
_entity_poly.pdbx_seq_one_letter_code
_entity_poly.pdbx_strand_id
1 'polypeptide(L)'
;MALCFGSNYMGPALFTKLLLSTILKTAEQHGGDARVVNLSSETFKQALERGILLSPYKTPLSEISSLARYGQSKLAYYYHTPALSKLYPTVKFIAIHPGVVNTGLLDDFRKRRPWFGAFIGVLGSIFLTDVHAGAKAQLWASTTKKENVKSGGFYNHKLKEYKDAVLEDEKAIHELWDWTEKEFKSKGFF
;
A
#
# COMPACT_ATOMS: atom_id res chain seq x y z
N MET A 1 -4.32 3.55 -17.67
CA MET A 1 -4.13 3.35 -16.22
C MET A 1 -5.36 3.87 -15.50
N ALA A 2 -6.05 3.03 -14.73
CA ALA A 2 -7.06 3.54 -13.79
C ALA A 2 -6.38 4.54 -12.85
N LEU A 3 -6.89 5.77 -12.77
CA LEU A 3 -6.26 6.91 -12.10
C LEU A 3 -5.76 6.56 -10.69
N CYS A 4 -6.58 5.89 -9.87
CA CYS A 4 -6.22 5.47 -8.51
C CYS A 4 -5.03 4.51 -8.45
N PHE A 5 -4.92 3.56 -9.38
CA PHE A 5 -3.82 2.60 -9.36
C PHE A 5 -2.51 3.26 -9.80
N GLY A 6 -2.60 4.18 -10.77
CA GLY A 6 -1.45 4.99 -11.20
C GLY A 6 -0.93 5.90 -10.11
N SER A 7 -1.81 6.69 -9.48
CA SER A 7 -1.42 7.65 -8.43
C SER A 7 -0.98 6.96 -7.14
N ASN A 8 -1.66 5.89 -6.74
CA ASN A 8 -1.46 5.31 -5.41
C ASN A 8 -0.39 4.22 -5.40
N TYR A 9 -0.18 3.50 -6.50
CA TYR A 9 0.78 2.39 -6.56
C TYR A 9 1.91 2.65 -7.56
N MET A 10 1.61 2.80 -8.86
CA MET A 10 2.67 2.84 -9.88
C MET A 10 3.60 4.04 -9.76
N GLY A 11 3.06 5.23 -9.49
CA GLY A 11 3.85 6.44 -9.28
C GLY A 11 4.84 6.29 -8.12
N PRO A 12 4.38 6.00 -6.88
CA PRO A 12 5.30 5.85 -5.76
C PRO A 12 6.20 4.60 -5.85
N ALA A 13 5.75 3.51 -6.49
CA ALA A 13 6.60 2.36 -6.77
C ALA A 13 7.77 2.74 -7.70
N LEU A 14 7.48 3.50 -8.76
CA LEU A 14 8.52 4.03 -9.65
C LEU A 14 9.45 4.99 -8.91
N PHE A 15 8.90 5.89 -8.08
CA PHE A 15 9.70 6.81 -7.27
C PHE A 15 10.66 6.07 -6.35
N THR A 16 10.20 5.01 -5.68
CA THR A 16 11.04 4.14 -4.86
C THR A 16 12.15 3.51 -5.69
N LYS A 17 11.82 3.00 -6.89
CA LYS A 17 12.79 2.36 -7.79
C LYS A 17 13.86 3.34 -8.30
N LEU A 18 13.47 4.57 -8.62
CA LEU A 18 14.40 5.62 -9.04
C LEU A 18 15.39 6.01 -7.92
N LEU A 19 14.96 5.95 -6.66
CA LEU A 19 15.79 6.24 -5.49
C LEU A 19 16.54 5.02 -4.95
N LEU A 20 16.34 3.84 -5.53
CA LEU A 20 16.77 2.59 -4.94
C LEU A 20 18.29 2.54 -4.71
N SER A 21 19.10 3.02 -5.66
CA SER A 21 20.56 3.05 -5.51
C SER A 21 20.99 3.92 -4.34
N THR A 22 20.35 5.08 -4.15
CA THR A 22 20.59 5.96 -2.99
C THR A 22 20.15 5.30 -1.69
N ILE A 23 18.97 4.67 -1.67
CA ILE A 23 18.45 3.99 -0.47
C ILE A 23 19.38 2.84 -0.05
N LEU A 24 19.84 2.03 -1.00
CA LEU A 24 20.78 0.92 -0.74
C LEU A 24 22.10 1.43 -0.16
N LYS A 25 22.69 2.46 -0.78
CA LYS A 25 23.94 3.07 -0.28
C LYS A 25 23.78 3.64 1.13
N THR A 26 22.67 4.31 1.41
CA THR A 26 22.36 4.81 2.76
C THR A 26 22.20 3.67 3.76
N ALA A 27 21.56 2.57 3.37
CA ALA A 27 21.39 1.41 4.23
C ALA A 27 22.74 0.79 4.62
N GLU A 28 23.66 0.63 3.66
CA GLU A 28 25.01 0.12 3.89
C GLU A 28 25.80 1.03 4.85
N GLN A 29 25.68 2.34 4.71
CA GLN A 29 26.38 3.32 5.56
C GLN A 29 25.85 3.38 6.99
N HIS A 30 24.57 3.05 7.21
CA HIS A 30 23.88 3.19 8.49
C HIS A 30 23.42 1.86 9.10
N GLY A 31 24.13 0.76 8.82
CA GLY A 31 23.92 -0.52 9.52
C GLY A 31 22.61 -1.25 9.18
N GLY A 32 22.07 -1.01 7.98
CA GLY A 32 20.94 -1.77 7.42
C GLY A 32 19.56 -1.36 7.95
N ASP A 33 19.39 -0.11 8.41
CA ASP A 33 18.11 0.38 8.93
C ASP A 33 17.47 1.50 8.10
N ALA A 34 17.88 1.65 6.83
CA ALA A 34 17.11 2.46 5.89
C ALA A 34 15.75 1.79 5.62
N ARG A 35 14.68 2.60 5.59
CA ARG A 35 13.31 2.09 5.48
C ARG A 35 12.53 2.78 4.38
N VAL A 36 11.72 2.01 3.67
CA VAL A 36 10.67 2.50 2.78
C VAL A 36 9.33 2.12 3.41
N VAL A 37 8.53 3.12 3.79
CA VAL A 37 7.23 2.93 4.44
C VAL A 37 6.11 3.28 3.46
N ASN A 38 5.43 2.26 2.96
CA ASN A 38 4.33 2.37 2.01
C ASN A 38 2.97 2.48 2.73
N LEU A 39 2.18 3.50 2.41
CA LEU A 39 0.84 3.65 2.96
C LEU A 39 -0.18 2.79 2.20
N SER A 40 -0.72 1.79 2.89
CA SER A 40 -1.83 0.97 2.40
C SER A 40 -3.15 1.19 3.16
N SER A 41 -4.14 0.31 2.95
CA SER A 41 -5.44 0.33 3.62
C SER A 41 -6.05 -1.06 3.71
N GLU A 42 -6.83 -1.34 4.77
CA GLU A 42 -7.69 -2.54 4.85
C GLU A 42 -8.68 -2.68 3.69
N THR A 43 -8.90 -1.62 2.91
CA THR A 43 -9.67 -1.70 1.67
C THR A 43 -9.08 -2.68 0.66
N PHE A 44 -7.83 -3.16 0.82
CA PHE A 44 -7.30 -4.28 0.05
C PHE A 44 -8.22 -5.51 0.11
N LYS A 45 -8.95 -5.72 1.21
CA LYS A 45 -9.90 -6.83 1.39
C LYS A 45 -11.02 -6.83 0.35
N GLN A 46 -11.39 -5.65 -0.16
CA GLN A 46 -12.40 -5.49 -1.21
C GLN A 46 -11.91 -5.93 -2.60
N ALA A 47 -10.61 -6.21 -2.74
CA ALA A 47 -10.00 -6.72 -3.96
C ALA A 47 -9.72 -8.23 -3.90
N LEU A 48 -9.75 -8.85 -2.71
CA LEU A 48 -9.31 -10.24 -2.52
C LEU A 48 -10.13 -11.26 -3.29
N GLU A 49 -11.45 -11.09 -3.37
CA GLU A 49 -12.34 -12.01 -4.08
C GLU A 49 -11.92 -12.22 -5.55
N ARG A 50 -11.31 -11.21 -6.15
CA ARG A 50 -10.87 -11.23 -7.55
C ARG A 50 -9.35 -11.30 -7.72
N GLY A 51 -8.60 -11.33 -6.61
CA GLY A 51 -7.15 -11.17 -6.62
C GLY A 51 -6.68 -9.83 -7.22
N ILE A 52 -5.39 -9.75 -7.53
CA ILE A 52 -4.82 -8.59 -8.23
C ILE A 52 -5.18 -8.64 -9.72
N LEU A 53 -5.85 -7.61 -10.22
CA LEU A 53 -6.34 -7.55 -11.60
C LEU A 53 -5.34 -6.84 -12.51
N LEU A 54 -4.31 -7.54 -12.99
CA LEU A 54 -3.21 -6.93 -13.76
C LEU A 54 -3.54 -6.62 -15.24
N SER A 55 -4.41 -7.42 -15.87
CA SER A 55 -4.70 -7.29 -17.32
C SER A 55 -5.52 -6.05 -17.75
N PRO A 56 -6.40 -5.44 -16.93
CA PRO A 56 -7.22 -4.31 -17.39
C PRO A 56 -6.73 -2.92 -16.98
N TYR A 57 -5.50 -2.72 -16.46
CA TYR A 57 -5.12 -1.36 -16.06
C TYR A 57 -4.96 -0.39 -17.24
N LYS A 58 -4.98 -0.82 -18.50
CA LYS A 58 -5.02 0.09 -19.66
C LYS A 58 -6.44 0.60 -19.97
N THR A 59 -7.48 0.01 -19.39
CA THR A 59 -8.89 0.41 -19.56
C THR A 59 -9.50 0.89 -18.23
N PRO A 60 -10.62 1.63 -18.25
CA PRO A 60 -11.38 1.91 -17.03
C PRO A 60 -11.87 0.58 -16.43
N LEU A 61 -11.47 0.28 -15.19
CA LEU A 61 -11.99 -0.87 -14.41
C LEU A 61 -13.45 -0.61 -13.96
N SER A 62 -14.34 -0.23 -14.88
CA SER A 62 -15.74 0.15 -14.60
C SER A 62 -16.57 -1.01 -14.05
N GLU A 63 -16.19 -2.24 -14.37
CA GLU A 63 -16.84 -3.50 -13.94
C GLU A 63 -16.77 -3.76 -12.43
N ILE A 64 -15.86 -3.08 -11.72
CA ILE A 64 -15.73 -3.18 -10.26
C ILE A 64 -16.09 -1.86 -9.59
N SER A 65 -16.49 -1.93 -8.33
CA SER A 65 -16.82 -0.72 -7.56
C SER A 65 -15.60 0.20 -7.42
N SER A 66 -15.81 1.51 -7.22
CA SER A 66 -14.70 2.42 -6.94
C SER A 66 -13.90 2.02 -5.71
N LEU A 67 -14.57 1.43 -4.71
CA LEU A 67 -13.93 0.92 -3.50
C LEU A 67 -13.02 -0.27 -3.82
N ALA A 68 -13.46 -1.18 -4.69
CA ALA A 68 -12.64 -2.29 -5.18
C ALA A 68 -11.48 -1.79 -6.03
N ARG A 69 -11.66 -0.78 -6.90
CA ARG A 69 -10.56 -0.13 -7.65
C ARG A 69 -9.51 0.47 -6.72
N TYR A 70 -9.94 1.16 -5.67
CA TYR A 70 -9.04 1.67 -4.64
C TYR A 70 -8.35 0.51 -3.89
N GLY A 71 -9.11 -0.52 -3.52
CA GLY A 71 -8.63 -1.75 -2.90
C GLY A 71 -7.53 -2.42 -3.71
N GLN A 72 -7.63 -2.48 -5.03
CA GLN A 72 -6.59 -3.01 -5.92
C GLN A 72 -5.25 -2.27 -5.76
N SER A 73 -5.27 -0.93 -5.67
CA SER A 73 -4.04 -0.14 -5.43
C SER A 73 -3.40 -0.41 -4.07
N LYS A 74 -4.21 -0.82 -3.08
CA LYS A 74 -3.77 -1.12 -1.71
C LYS A 74 -3.30 -2.57 -1.55
N LEU A 75 -3.97 -3.49 -2.26
CA LEU A 75 -3.53 -4.87 -2.43
C LEU A 75 -2.17 -4.94 -3.14
N ALA A 76 -1.90 -4.04 -4.09
CA ALA A 76 -0.60 -3.99 -4.75
C ALA A 76 0.56 -3.78 -3.77
N TYR A 77 0.45 -2.91 -2.76
CA TYR A 77 1.50 -2.80 -1.73
C TYR A 77 1.61 -4.01 -0.82
N TYR A 78 0.51 -4.76 -0.65
CA TYR A 78 0.49 -5.98 0.12
C TYR A 78 1.41 -7.04 -0.48
N TYR A 79 1.48 -7.09 -1.82
CA TYR A 79 2.35 -8.00 -2.57
C TYR A 79 3.72 -7.39 -2.91
N HIS A 80 3.79 -6.10 -3.25
CA HIS A 80 5.03 -5.46 -3.68
C HIS A 80 6.03 -5.29 -2.52
N THR A 81 5.53 -5.04 -1.31
CA THR A 81 6.37 -4.89 -0.12
C THR A 81 7.19 -6.15 0.21
N PRO A 82 6.60 -7.36 0.28
CA PRO A 82 7.39 -8.58 0.47
C PRO A 82 8.30 -8.90 -0.71
N ALA A 83 7.92 -8.59 -1.97
CA ALA A 83 8.82 -8.74 -3.12
C ALA A 83 10.10 -7.92 -2.94
N LEU A 84 9.96 -6.62 -2.66
CA LEU A 84 11.09 -5.71 -2.43
C LEU A 84 11.96 -6.17 -1.26
N SER A 85 11.32 -6.62 -0.17
CA SER A 85 12.05 -7.12 1.00
C SER A 85 12.93 -8.34 0.69
N LYS A 86 12.50 -9.22 -0.22
CA LYS A 86 13.29 -10.40 -0.63
C LYS A 86 14.45 -10.02 -1.54
N LEU A 87 14.20 -9.09 -2.47
CA LEU A 87 15.19 -8.63 -3.44
C LEU A 87 16.27 -7.73 -2.84
N TYR A 88 15.91 -6.94 -1.82
CA TYR A 88 16.76 -5.91 -1.23
C TYR A 88 16.82 -6.06 0.30
N PRO A 89 17.43 -7.16 0.82
CA PRO A 89 17.38 -7.51 2.24
C PRO A 89 18.14 -6.53 3.16
N THR A 90 18.98 -5.66 2.62
CA THR A 90 19.70 -4.62 3.36
C THR A 90 18.84 -3.40 3.70
N VAL A 91 17.65 -3.29 3.10
CA VAL A 91 16.67 -2.20 3.31
C VAL A 91 15.38 -2.80 3.84
N LYS A 92 14.73 -2.10 4.78
CA LYS A 92 13.41 -2.52 5.26
C LYS A 92 12.31 -1.93 4.40
N PHE A 93 11.49 -2.78 3.80
CA PHE A 93 10.25 -2.38 3.12
C PHE A 93 9.07 -2.73 4.00
N ILE A 94 8.24 -1.74 4.32
CA ILE A 94 7.14 -1.90 5.26
C ILE A 94 5.89 -1.32 4.62
N ALA A 95 4.76 -2.00 4.73
CA ALA A 95 3.47 -1.43 4.37
C ALA A 95 2.62 -1.25 5.63
N ILE A 96 1.86 -0.16 5.69
CA ILE A 96 1.08 0.16 6.89
C ILE A 96 -0.27 0.77 6.53
N HIS A 97 -1.30 0.33 7.23
CA HIS A 97 -2.61 0.96 7.24
C HIS A 97 -2.71 1.91 8.45
N PRO A 98 -2.89 3.22 8.22
CA PRO A 98 -2.94 4.22 9.30
C PRO A 98 -4.26 4.24 10.08
N GLY A 99 -5.25 3.40 9.72
CA GLY A 99 -6.62 3.49 10.24
C GLY A 99 -7.53 4.25 9.28
N VAL A 100 -8.81 4.38 9.64
CA VAL A 100 -9.76 5.20 8.87
C VAL A 100 -9.53 6.66 9.27
N VAL A 101 -8.72 7.37 8.48
CA VAL A 101 -8.47 8.80 8.65
C VAL A 101 -9.43 9.56 7.72
N ASN A 102 -10.11 10.59 8.25
CA ASN A 102 -10.98 11.45 7.47
C ASN A 102 -10.14 12.32 6.50
N THR A 103 -9.85 11.76 5.33
CA THR A 103 -8.88 12.30 4.36
C THR A 103 -9.54 13.13 3.25
N GLY A 104 -10.83 13.49 3.37
CA GLY A 104 -11.60 14.17 2.32
C GLY A 104 -11.86 13.30 1.06
N LEU A 105 -11.09 12.23 0.86
CA LEU A 105 -11.24 11.21 -0.18
C LEU A 105 -12.62 10.54 -0.20
N LEU A 106 -13.34 10.58 0.93
CA LEU A 106 -14.65 9.97 1.12
C LEU A 106 -15.81 10.97 0.96
N ASP A 107 -15.54 12.27 0.80
CA ASP A 107 -16.58 13.29 0.74
C ASP A 107 -17.41 13.19 -0.55
N ASP A 108 -16.75 12.89 -1.67
CA ASP A 108 -17.43 12.67 -2.95
C ASP A 108 -18.25 11.36 -2.95
N PHE A 109 -17.84 10.38 -2.12
CA PHE A 109 -18.59 9.13 -1.90
C PHE A 109 -19.80 9.32 -0.99
N ARG A 110 -19.68 10.13 0.07
CA ARG A 110 -20.80 10.48 0.97
C ARG A 110 -21.92 11.19 0.21
N LYS A 111 -21.57 12.10 -0.70
CA LYS A 111 -22.54 12.87 -1.51
C LYS A 111 -23.32 12.01 -2.51
N ARG A 112 -22.72 10.93 -3.04
CA ARG A 112 -23.31 10.11 -4.11
C ARG A 112 -24.09 8.88 -3.64
N ARG A 113 -23.93 8.43 -2.39
CA ARG A 113 -24.66 7.25 -1.84
C ARG A 113 -25.06 7.45 -0.36
N PRO A 114 -26.32 7.86 -0.06
CA PRO A 114 -26.79 8.17 1.29
C PRO A 114 -26.68 7.00 2.28
N TRP A 115 -26.90 5.76 1.82
CA TRP A 115 -26.83 4.55 2.64
C TRP A 115 -25.40 4.19 3.04
N PHE A 116 -24.42 4.59 2.22
CA PHE A 116 -22.99 4.51 2.54
C PHE A 116 -22.57 5.63 3.50
N GLY A 117 -23.30 6.75 3.49
CA GLY A 117 -23.20 7.82 4.49
C GLY A 117 -23.53 7.35 5.91
N ALA A 118 -24.41 6.36 6.09
CA ALA A 118 -24.68 5.74 7.39
C ALA A 118 -23.53 4.82 7.86
N PHE A 119 -22.89 4.08 6.94
CA PHE A 119 -21.71 3.27 7.23
C PHE A 119 -20.49 4.14 7.60
N ILE A 120 -20.31 5.27 6.91
CA ILE A 120 -19.35 6.32 7.27
C ILE A 120 -19.77 7.08 8.54
N GLY A 121 -21.06 7.21 8.84
CA GLY A 121 -21.57 7.84 10.06
C GLY A 121 -21.25 7.02 11.31
N VAL A 122 -21.39 5.70 11.23
CA VAL A 122 -21.00 4.75 12.30
C VAL A 122 -19.47 4.66 12.42
N LEU A 123 -18.73 4.79 11.31
CA LEU A 123 -17.27 4.95 11.32
C LEU A 123 -16.84 6.39 11.64
N GLY A 124 -17.74 7.37 11.68
CA GLY A 124 -17.43 8.78 11.91
C GLY A 124 -17.57 9.16 13.38
N SER A 125 -18.57 8.58 14.07
CA SER A 125 -18.76 8.74 15.51
C SER A 125 -17.68 8.03 16.36
N ILE A 126 -16.93 7.11 15.76
CA ILE A 126 -15.79 6.43 16.39
C ILE A 126 -14.44 7.10 16.03
N PHE A 127 -14.37 7.92 14.97
CA PHE A 127 -13.10 8.36 14.34
C PHE A 127 -12.97 9.87 14.09
N LEU A 128 -13.17 10.68 15.13
CA LEU A 128 -12.42 11.94 15.26
C LEU A 128 -11.01 11.61 15.78
N THR A 129 -10.25 10.81 15.02
CA THR A 129 -8.84 10.60 15.33
C THR A 129 -8.06 11.82 14.87
N ASP A 130 -7.52 12.53 15.85
CA ASP A 130 -6.53 13.60 15.73
C ASP A 130 -5.49 13.29 14.62
N VAL A 131 -5.05 14.29 13.86
CA VAL A 131 -4.03 14.15 12.79
C VAL A 131 -2.77 13.46 13.35
N HIS A 132 -2.45 13.71 14.62
CA HIS A 132 -1.37 13.04 15.34
C HIS A 132 -1.58 11.52 15.46
N ALA A 133 -2.82 11.05 15.63
CA ALA A 133 -3.15 9.62 15.65
C ALA A 133 -2.99 8.97 14.26
N GLY A 134 -3.32 9.68 13.17
CA GLY A 134 -3.13 9.20 11.80
C GLY A 134 -1.65 9.06 11.42
N ALA A 135 -0.80 9.96 11.88
CA ALA A 135 0.65 9.92 11.63
C ALA A 135 1.40 8.92 12.54
N LYS A 136 0.79 8.46 13.64
CA LYS A 136 1.45 7.59 14.62
C LYS A 136 1.99 6.30 14.00
N ALA A 137 1.21 5.68 13.12
CA ALA A 137 1.55 4.40 12.51
C ALA A 137 2.80 4.51 11.62
N GLN A 138 2.81 5.49 10.70
CA GLN A 138 3.94 5.76 9.82
C GLN A 138 5.19 6.24 10.58
N LEU A 139 5.03 7.08 11.61
CA LEU A 139 6.13 7.50 12.48
C LEU A 139 6.73 6.30 13.19
N TRP A 140 5.89 5.46 13.80
CA TRP A 140 6.36 4.22 14.44
C TRP A 140 7.11 3.32 13.45
N ALA A 141 6.58 3.07 12.26
CA ALA A 141 7.27 2.25 11.26
C ALA A 141 8.62 2.84 10.85
N SER A 142 8.73 4.17 10.84
CA SER A 142 9.95 4.89 10.45
C SER A 142 10.99 4.96 11.57
N THR A 143 10.59 4.99 12.85
CA THR A 143 11.48 5.33 13.98
C THR A 143 11.57 4.28 15.08
N THR A 144 10.71 3.26 15.09
CA THR A 144 10.78 2.18 16.09
C THR A 144 12.11 1.44 15.98
N LYS A 145 12.55 0.76 17.05
CA LYS A 145 13.74 -0.09 17.00
C LYS A 145 13.60 -1.15 15.90
N LYS A 146 14.70 -1.46 15.21
CA LYS A 146 14.70 -2.34 14.02
C LYS A 146 14.12 -3.73 14.27
N GLU A 147 14.16 -4.22 15.51
CA GLU A 147 13.64 -5.51 15.94
C GLU A 147 12.10 -5.53 16.06
N ASN A 148 11.50 -4.35 16.26
CA ASN A 148 10.05 -4.21 16.41
C ASN A 148 9.30 -4.19 15.07
N VAL A 149 10.03 -4.09 13.95
CA VAL A 149 9.45 -3.98 12.62
C VAL A 149 10.14 -4.90 11.62
N LYS A 150 9.33 -5.73 10.98
CA LYS A 150 9.74 -6.75 10.02
C LYS A 150 9.66 -6.18 8.60
N SER A 151 10.72 -6.37 7.83
CA SER A 151 10.70 -6.07 6.40
C SER A 151 9.79 -7.07 5.68
N GLY A 152 9.05 -6.61 4.68
CA GLY A 152 7.98 -7.37 4.03
C GLY A 152 6.67 -7.38 4.82
N GLY A 153 6.66 -6.83 6.05
CA GLY A 153 5.49 -6.87 6.94
C GLY A 153 4.42 -5.84 6.57
N PHE A 154 3.18 -6.17 6.91
CA PHE A 154 2.03 -5.29 6.80
C PHE A 154 1.42 -5.00 8.17
N TYR A 155 1.28 -3.73 8.57
CA TYR A 155 0.86 -3.34 9.92
C TYR A 155 -0.43 -2.51 9.93
N ASN A 156 -1.19 -2.59 11.02
CA ASN A 156 -2.37 -1.75 11.26
C ASN A 156 -2.07 -0.53 12.15
N HIS A 157 -3.07 0.35 12.29
CA HIS A 157 -3.03 1.53 13.16
C HIS A 157 -2.75 1.22 14.65
N LYS A 158 -2.96 -0.02 15.09
CA LYS A 158 -2.63 -0.51 16.43
C LYS A 158 -1.21 -1.12 16.49
N LEU A 159 -0.40 -0.93 15.45
CA LEU A 159 0.98 -1.40 15.31
C LEU A 159 1.10 -2.94 15.34
N LYS A 160 0.02 -3.64 15.01
CA LYS A 160 0.01 -5.11 14.89
C LYS A 160 0.18 -5.50 13.44
N GLU A 161 1.03 -6.49 13.21
CA GLU A 161 1.20 -7.11 11.89
C GLU A 161 -0.07 -7.89 11.52
N TYR A 162 -0.52 -7.75 10.28
CA TYR A 162 -1.53 -8.65 9.71
C TYR A 162 -0.90 -10.00 9.42
N LYS A 163 -1.70 -11.06 9.54
CA LYS A 163 -1.28 -12.45 9.26
C LYS A 163 -2.28 -13.14 8.34
N ASP A 164 -2.86 -12.40 7.39
CA ASP A 164 -3.79 -12.98 6.43
C ASP A 164 -3.00 -13.86 5.43
N ALA A 165 -3.52 -15.05 5.12
CA ALA A 165 -2.86 -16.02 4.21
C ALA A 165 -2.55 -15.43 2.82
N VAL A 166 -3.29 -14.41 2.40
CA VAL A 166 -3.00 -13.69 1.16
C VAL A 166 -1.63 -12.98 1.18
N LEU A 167 -1.01 -12.75 2.35
CA LEU A 167 0.38 -12.25 2.44
C LEU A 167 1.41 -13.24 1.88
N GLU A 168 1.05 -14.51 1.83
CA GLU A 168 1.96 -15.62 1.51
C GLU A 168 1.71 -16.18 0.10
N ASP A 169 0.87 -15.50 -0.70
CA ASP A 169 0.65 -15.86 -2.10
C ASP A 169 1.87 -15.46 -2.95
N GLU A 170 2.90 -16.32 -2.92
CA GLU A 170 4.14 -16.16 -3.69
C GLU A 170 3.87 -15.95 -5.18
N LYS A 171 2.86 -16.64 -5.73
CA LYS A 171 2.52 -16.50 -7.14
C LYS A 171 2.02 -15.07 -7.43
N ALA A 172 1.08 -14.55 -6.66
CA ALA A 172 0.59 -13.18 -6.84
C ALA A 172 1.68 -12.13 -6.60
N ILE A 173 2.60 -12.38 -5.66
CA ILE A 173 3.77 -11.52 -5.40
C ILE A 173 4.66 -11.44 -6.65
N HIS A 174 5.03 -12.59 -7.22
CA HIS A 174 5.85 -12.66 -8.42
C HIS A 174 5.14 -12.05 -9.64
N GLU A 175 3.86 -12.37 -9.85
CA GLU A 175 3.09 -11.83 -10.97
C GLU A 175 2.98 -10.30 -10.92
N LEU A 176 2.70 -9.72 -9.74
CA LEU A 176 2.67 -8.26 -9.59
C LEU A 176 4.04 -7.63 -9.84
N TRP A 177 5.11 -8.22 -9.31
CA TRP A 177 6.47 -7.72 -9.51
C TRP A 177 6.83 -7.67 -10.99
N ASP A 178 6.71 -8.79 -11.70
CA ASP A 178 7.06 -8.90 -13.12
C ASP A 178 6.23 -7.95 -13.98
N TRP A 179 4.93 -7.84 -13.69
CA TRP A 179 4.06 -6.91 -14.39
C TRP A 179 4.47 -5.45 -14.17
N THR A 180 4.81 -5.09 -12.93
CA THR A 180 5.23 -3.73 -12.56
C THR A 180 6.53 -3.35 -13.26
N GLU A 181 7.52 -4.25 -13.24
CA GLU A 181 8.80 -4.09 -13.92
C GLU A 181 8.61 -3.95 -15.44
N LYS A 182 7.74 -4.76 -16.03
CA LYS A 182 7.42 -4.69 -17.46
C LYS A 182 6.74 -3.38 -17.84
N GLU A 183 5.83 -2.88 -17.02
CA GLU A 183 5.17 -1.60 -17.29
C GLU A 183 6.17 -0.43 -17.17
N PHE A 184 7.09 -0.44 -16.20
CA PHE A 184 8.18 0.55 -16.14
C PHE A 184 9.04 0.55 -17.40
N LYS A 185 9.50 -0.63 -17.84
CA LYS A 185 10.27 -0.79 -19.10
C LYS A 185 9.51 -0.27 -20.30
N SER A 186 8.21 -0.58 -20.40
CA SER A 186 7.35 -0.12 -21.50
C SER A 186 7.19 1.41 -21.57
N LYS A 187 7.52 2.12 -20.49
CA LYS A 187 7.47 3.59 -20.37
C LYS A 187 8.86 4.23 -20.45
N GLY A 188 9.90 3.46 -20.77
CA GLY A 188 11.27 3.96 -20.93
C GLY A 188 12.05 4.08 -19.63
N PHE A 189 11.60 3.45 -18.55
CA PHE A 189 12.36 3.36 -17.31
C PHE A 189 13.11 2.02 -17.23
N PHE A 190 14.43 2.11 -17.00
CA PHE A 190 15.40 1.00 -16.77
C PHE A 190 15.57 0.01 -17.92
#